data_AF-A0AAD9QPY3-F1
#
_entry.id   AF-A0AAD9QPY3-F1
#
_cell.length_a   1.000
_cell.length_b   1.000
_cell.length_c   1.000
_cell.angle_alpha   90.00
_cell.angle_beta   90.00
_cell.angle_gamma   90.00
#
_symmetry.space_group_name_H-M   'P 1'
#
loop_
_entity.id
_entity.type
_entity.pdbx_description
1 polymer ?
#
loop_
_entity_poly.entity_id
_entity_poly.type
_entity_poly.pdbx_seq_one_letter_code
_entity_poly.pdbx_strand_id
1 'polypeptide(L)'
;MAISHQLKYALYGAMILIYGTNGYLYPSIHWTSTNPLFKRNRTQCVYPESILYFLCPNTVTVVAKAQDSFLSPEYENLWLVGEESYERCNVTQGVDRKLQVCNMPFELNSY
;
A
#
# COMPACT_ATOMS: atom_id res chain seq x y z
N MET A 1 -7.93 -49.60 13.82
CA MET A 1 -9.06 -48.86 13.22
C MET A 1 -8.49 -48.03 12.07
N ALA A 2 -8.62 -48.50 10.83
CA ALA A 2 -7.97 -47.87 9.67
C ALA A 2 -8.88 -46.77 9.09
N ILE A 3 -8.41 -45.53 9.12
CA ILE A 3 -9.10 -44.41 8.49
C ILE A 3 -9.04 -44.59 6.97
N SER A 4 -10.22 -44.64 6.33
CA SER A 4 -10.39 -44.76 4.88
C SER A 4 -9.52 -43.74 4.14
N HIS A 5 -8.82 -44.19 3.10
CA HIS A 5 -7.98 -43.33 2.25
C HIS A 5 -8.76 -42.12 1.71
N GLN A 6 -10.04 -42.29 1.40
CA GLN A 6 -10.92 -41.21 0.92
C GLN A 6 -11.08 -40.10 1.96
N LEU A 7 -11.18 -40.45 3.25
CA LEU A 7 -11.30 -39.49 4.34
C LEU A 7 -9.99 -38.72 4.54
N LYS A 8 -8.84 -39.37 4.34
CA LYS A 8 -7.54 -38.70 4.37
C LYS A 8 -7.41 -37.68 3.25
N TYR A 9 -7.74 -38.04 2.01
CA TYR A 9 -7.66 -37.10 0.88
C TYR A 9 -8.63 -35.93 1.02
N ALA A 10 -9.84 -36.18 1.54
CA ALA A 10 -10.80 -35.11 1.84
C ALA A 10 -10.28 -34.15 2.92
N LEU A 11 -9.64 -34.67 3.98
CA LEU A 11 -9.01 -33.85 5.03
C LEU A 11 -7.80 -33.05 4.51
N TYR A 12 -6.97 -33.65 3.66
CA TYR A 12 -5.85 -32.94 3.03
C TYR A 12 -6.34 -31.83 2.07
N GLY A 13 -7.39 -32.10 1.27
CA GLY A 13 -8.00 -31.10 0.40
C GLY A 13 -8.63 -29.95 1.18
N ALA A 14 -9.32 -30.25 2.29
CA ALA A 14 -9.87 -29.24 3.18
C ALA A 14 -8.76 -28.41 3.86
N MET A 15 -7.68 -29.04 4.33
CA MET A 15 -6.51 -28.32 4.86
C MET A 15 -5.87 -27.38 3.81
N ILE A 16 -5.69 -27.82 2.57
CA ILE A 16 -5.11 -26.95 1.54
C ILE A 16 -6.00 -25.73 1.25
N LEU A 17 -7.33 -25.90 1.29
CA LEU A 17 -8.28 -24.79 1.12
C LEU A 17 -8.35 -23.84 2.33
N ILE A 18 -8.16 -24.36 3.55
CA ILE A 18 -8.21 -23.56 4.79
C ILE A 18 -6.90 -22.78 5.03
N TYR A 19 -5.75 -23.31 4.59
CA TYR A 19 -4.43 -22.69 4.80
C TYR A 19 -3.87 -22.00 3.54
N GLY A 20 -4.68 -21.88 2.49
CA GLY A 20 -4.26 -21.57 1.14
C GLY A 20 -4.42 -20.11 0.69
N THR A 21 -4.12 -19.12 1.54
CA THR A 21 -3.84 -17.75 1.07
C THR A 21 -2.65 -17.20 1.86
N ASN A 22 -1.43 -17.37 1.33
CA ASN A 22 -0.28 -16.65 1.85
C ASN A 22 -0.45 -15.18 1.44
N GLY A 23 -0.68 -14.30 2.42
CA GLY A 23 -0.62 -12.86 2.19
C GLY A 23 0.68 -12.48 1.48
N TYR A 24 0.60 -11.64 0.45
CA TYR A 24 1.75 -11.20 -0.31
C TYR A 24 2.27 -9.87 0.23
N LEU A 25 3.58 -9.72 0.34
CA LEU A 25 4.19 -8.42 0.66
C LEU A 25 4.50 -7.69 -0.65
N TYR A 26 3.70 -6.66 -0.97
CA TYR A 26 3.91 -5.83 -2.15
C TYR A 26 5.09 -4.85 -1.96
N PRO A 27 5.78 -4.47 -3.06
CA PRO A 27 6.79 -3.42 -3.01
C PRO A 27 6.20 -2.13 -2.43
N SER A 28 6.95 -1.47 -1.57
CA SER A 28 6.53 -0.20 -0.97
C SER A 28 6.36 0.89 -2.04
N ILE A 29 5.39 1.77 -1.81
CA ILE A 29 5.10 2.91 -2.69
C ILE A 29 5.59 4.17 -2.00
N HIS A 30 6.54 4.86 -2.63
CA HIS A 30 6.93 6.21 -2.23
C HIS A 30 5.80 7.19 -2.61
N TRP A 31 5.17 7.79 -1.61
CA TRP A 31 4.02 8.69 -1.74
C TRP A 31 4.46 10.13 -2.09
N THR A 32 5.18 10.30 -3.19
CA THR A 32 5.73 11.59 -3.65
C THR A 32 5.28 11.92 -5.07
N SER A 33 5.12 13.20 -5.39
CA SER A 33 4.72 13.67 -6.73
C SER A 33 5.72 13.26 -7.82
N THR A 34 6.99 13.06 -7.43
CA THR A 34 8.08 12.66 -8.34
C THR A 34 8.06 11.18 -8.70
N ASN A 35 7.28 10.36 -8.01
CA ASN A 35 7.21 8.92 -8.26
C ASN A 35 6.58 8.65 -9.64
N PRO A 36 7.30 8.00 -10.58
CA PRO A 36 6.77 7.72 -11.92
C PRO A 36 5.47 6.92 -11.93
N LEU A 37 5.17 6.17 -10.86
CA LEU A 37 3.95 5.39 -10.70
C LEU A 37 2.68 6.24 -10.76
N PHE A 38 2.77 7.55 -10.46
CA PHE A 38 1.62 8.47 -10.43
C PHE A 38 1.50 9.36 -11.67
N LYS A 39 2.33 9.16 -12.70
CA LYS A 39 2.20 9.92 -13.97
C LYS A 39 0.89 9.65 -14.71
N ARG A 40 0.17 8.59 -14.34
CA ARG A 40 -1.14 8.19 -14.87
C ARG A 40 -1.99 7.63 -13.73
N ASN A 41 -3.30 7.67 -13.89
CA ASN A 41 -4.23 7.01 -12.97
C ASN A 41 -3.88 5.53 -12.88
N ARG A 42 -3.83 5.01 -11.64
CA ARG A 42 -3.37 3.65 -11.36
C ARG A 42 -4.39 2.92 -10.50
N THR A 43 -4.67 1.70 -10.90
CA THR A 43 -5.42 0.71 -10.13
C THR A 43 -4.54 -0.53 -9.99
N GLN A 44 -4.62 -1.20 -8.85
CA GLN A 44 -3.88 -2.43 -8.59
C GLN A 44 -4.81 -3.45 -7.95
N CYS A 45 -4.88 -4.64 -8.53
CA CYS A 45 -5.51 -5.79 -7.87
C CYS A 45 -4.56 -6.32 -6.79
N VAL A 46 -5.09 -6.57 -5.59
CA VAL A 46 -4.34 -7.11 -4.46
C VAL A 46 -4.98 -8.40 -3.95
N TYR A 47 -4.16 -9.33 -3.47
CA TYR A 47 -4.68 -10.54 -2.83
C TYR A 47 -5.17 -10.22 -1.41
N PRO A 48 -6.18 -10.95 -0.89
CA PRO A 48 -6.57 -10.85 0.52
C PRO A 48 -5.38 -11.07 1.46
N GLU A 49 -5.45 -10.46 2.65
CA GLU A 49 -4.43 -10.57 3.71
C GLU A 49 -3.00 -10.15 3.31
N SER A 50 -2.87 -9.46 2.18
CA SER A 50 -1.59 -8.93 1.71
C SER A 50 -1.26 -7.58 2.34
N ILE A 51 0.02 -7.21 2.33
CA ILE A 51 0.53 -5.99 2.94
C ILE A 51 1.15 -5.10 1.86
N LEU A 52 0.83 -3.81 1.91
CA LEU A 52 1.41 -2.76 1.07
C LEU A 52 1.79 -1.57 1.96
N TYR A 53 3.05 -1.16 1.88
CA TYR A 53 3.56 -0.01 2.63
C TYR A 53 3.58 1.25 1.78
N PHE A 54 3.12 2.37 2.36
CA PHE A 54 3.29 3.70 1.80
C PHE A 54 4.38 4.44 2.57
N LEU A 55 5.37 4.97 1.85
CA LEU A 55 6.49 5.71 2.41
C LEU A 55 6.26 7.20 2.16
N CYS A 56 6.21 8.00 3.22
CA CYS A 56 6.07 9.46 3.10
C CYS A 56 7.24 10.07 2.29
N PRO A 57 7.00 11.22 1.63
CA PRO A 57 8.07 12.02 1.07
C PRO A 57 9.11 12.37 2.13
N ASN A 58 10.38 12.28 1.73
CA ASN A 58 11.51 12.67 2.55
C ASN A 58 12.58 13.27 1.63
N THR A 59 13.10 14.43 2.02
CA THR A 59 14.14 15.18 1.31
C THR A 59 15.46 14.42 1.11
N VAL A 60 15.72 13.39 1.91
CA VAL A 60 16.96 12.58 1.90
C VAL A 60 16.83 11.31 1.04
N THR A 61 15.63 10.77 0.84
CA THR A 61 15.41 9.51 0.09
C THR A 61 14.87 9.71 -1.32
N VAL A 62 14.78 10.94 -1.84
CA VAL A 62 14.38 11.17 -3.23
C VAL A 62 15.48 10.66 -4.17
N VAL A 63 15.27 9.44 -4.67
CA VAL A 63 16.12 8.78 -5.68
C VAL A 63 15.78 9.30 -7.09
N ALA A 64 15.72 10.61 -7.27
CA ALA A 64 15.77 11.22 -8.59
C ALA A 64 17.15 11.88 -8.71
N LYS A 65 17.87 11.66 -9.81
CA LYS A 65 19.12 12.36 -10.11
C LYS A 65 18.86 13.87 -10.00
N ALA A 66 19.17 14.46 -8.86
CA ALA A 66 18.96 15.86 -8.59
C ALA A 66 20.02 16.65 -9.34
N GLN A 67 19.73 16.97 -10.59
CA GLN A 67 20.35 18.10 -11.26
C GLN A 67 19.65 19.35 -10.68
N ASP A 68 20.33 20.00 -9.74
CA ASP A 68 20.19 21.43 -9.38
C ASP A 68 18.93 21.99 -8.72
N SER A 69 17.92 21.21 -8.33
CA SER A 69 16.84 21.77 -7.50
C SER A 69 16.85 21.17 -6.09
N PHE A 70 17.06 22.03 -5.09
CA PHE A 70 16.61 21.74 -3.72
C PHE A 70 15.16 21.25 -3.80
N LEU A 71 14.94 19.96 -3.54
CA LEU A 71 13.60 19.38 -3.56
C LEU A 71 12.78 20.09 -2.49
N SER A 72 11.77 20.83 -2.92
CA SER A 72 10.84 21.46 -1.99
C SER A 72 10.18 20.38 -1.13
N PRO A 73 10.07 20.59 0.18
CA PRO A 73 9.46 19.62 1.07
C PRO A 73 7.99 19.39 0.67
N GLU A 74 7.61 18.12 0.50
CA GLU A 74 6.23 17.72 0.20
C GLU A 74 5.52 17.31 1.50
N TYR A 75 4.36 17.93 1.77
CA TYR A 75 3.56 17.71 2.98
C TYR A 75 2.25 17.00 2.61
N GLU A 76 2.34 15.77 2.11
CA GLU A 76 1.23 15.06 1.48
C GLU A 76 0.69 13.92 2.34
N ASN A 77 -0.41 14.16 3.05
CA ASN A 77 -1.07 13.12 3.85
C ASN A 77 -1.72 12.05 2.96
N LEU A 78 -1.72 10.80 3.42
CA LEU A 78 -2.42 9.70 2.74
C LEU A 78 -3.84 9.53 3.30
N TRP A 79 -4.81 9.43 2.40
CA TRP A 79 -6.23 9.28 2.74
C TRP A 79 -6.82 8.04 2.08
N LEU A 80 -7.63 7.31 2.84
CA LEU A 80 -8.58 6.33 2.30
C LEU A 80 -9.88 7.05 2.06
N VAL A 81 -10.30 7.09 0.79
CA VAL A 81 -11.44 7.87 0.34
C VAL A 81 -12.46 6.99 -0.38
N GLY A 82 -13.71 7.45 -0.40
CA GLY A 82 -14.73 6.90 -1.30
C GLY A 82 -14.50 7.29 -2.77
N GLU A 83 -15.24 6.67 -3.68
CA GLU A 83 -15.14 6.92 -5.13
C GLU A 83 -15.40 8.39 -5.49
N GLU A 84 -16.45 9.01 -4.92
CA GLU A 84 -16.79 10.41 -5.21
C GLU A 84 -15.66 11.38 -4.80
N SER A 85 -15.07 11.17 -3.63
CA SER A 85 -13.93 11.95 -3.13
C SER A 85 -12.67 11.71 -3.97
N TYR A 86 -12.44 10.48 -4.44
CA TYR A 86 -11.35 10.13 -5.34
C TYR A 86 -11.46 10.88 -6.68
N GLU A 87 -12.63 10.80 -7.34
CA GLU A 87 -12.87 11.43 -8.65
C GLU A 87 -12.78 12.96 -8.59
N ARG A 88 -13.21 13.58 -7.48
CA ARG A 88 -13.10 15.04 -7.28
C ARG A 88 -11.76 15.50 -6.74
N CYS A 89 -10.86 14.58 -6.37
CA CYS A 89 -9.60 14.87 -5.70
C CYS A 89 -9.79 15.79 -4.46
N ASN A 90 -10.83 15.53 -3.66
CA ASN A 90 -11.13 16.33 -2.47
C ASN A 90 -11.60 15.45 -1.31
N VAL A 91 -11.10 15.73 -0.12
CA VAL A 91 -11.35 14.94 1.08
C VAL A 91 -12.52 15.54 1.86
N THR A 92 -13.51 14.72 2.17
CA THR A 92 -14.66 15.09 3.01
C THR A 92 -14.41 14.71 4.46
N GLN A 93 -14.30 15.70 5.34
CA GLN A 93 -14.08 15.48 6.77
C GLN A 93 -15.24 14.68 7.38
N GLY A 94 -14.90 13.68 8.20
CA GLY A 94 -15.88 12.81 8.87
C GLY A 94 -16.39 11.64 8.02
N VAL A 95 -16.14 11.65 6.71
CA VAL A 95 -16.42 10.53 5.79
C VAL A 95 -15.12 9.81 5.43
N ASP A 96 -14.15 10.58 4.96
CA ASP A 96 -12.87 10.03 4.50
C ASP A 96 -11.91 9.84 5.68
N ARG A 97 -11.11 8.77 5.61
CA ARG A 97 -10.22 8.38 6.70
C ARG A 97 -8.79 8.75 6.37
N LYS A 98 -8.16 9.52 7.25
CA LYS A 98 -6.70 9.75 7.21
C LYS A 98 -5.98 8.45 7.57
N LEU A 99 -5.14 7.94 6.67
CA LEU A 99 -4.34 6.73 6.90
C LEU A 99 -2.97 7.05 7.47
N GLN A 100 -2.30 8.06 6.91
CA GLN A 100 -0.93 8.42 7.30
C GLN A 100 -0.74 9.93 7.23
N VAL A 101 -0.08 10.48 8.25
CA VAL A 101 0.31 11.88 8.29
C VAL A 101 1.74 11.98 7.77
N CYS A 102 1.96 12.77 6.72
CA CYS A 102 3.29 13.03 6.17
C CYS A 102 3.59 14.53 6.28
N ASN A 103 3.80 14.99 7.51
CA ASN A 103 4.06 16.40 7.81
C ASN A 103 5.51 16.70 8.23
N MET A 104 6.38 15.69 8.20
CA MET A 104 7.77 15.78 8.65
C MET A 104 8.73 15.37 7.51
N PRO A 105 8.83 16.15 6.42
CA PRO A 105 9.60 15.79 5.22
C PRO A 105 11.13 15.83 5.43
N PHE A 106 11.58 16.28 6.60
CA PHE A 106 12.99 16.30 7.01
C PHE A 106 13.35 15.15 7.95
N GLU A 107 12.37 14.35 8.39
CA GLU A 107 12.58 13.22 9.29
C GLU A 107 12.62 11.91 8.49
N LEU A 108 13.63 11.09 8.80
CA LEU A 108 13.77 9.74 8.27
C LEU A 108 13.00 8.77 9.16
N ASN A 109 11.75 8.49 8.82
CA ASN A 109 10.99 7.42 9.48
C ASN A 109 11.41 6.07 8.86
N SER A 110 12.30 5.34 9.54
CA SER A 110 12.59 3.93 9.23
C SER A 110 11.51 3.05 9.84
N TYR A 111 10.70 2.40 9.01
CA TYR A 111 9.79 1.31 9.41
C TYR A 111 10.51 -0.03 9.37
#